data_AF-W1P6Z9-F1
#
_entry.id   AF-W1P6Z9-F1
#
_cell.length_a   1.000
_cell.length_b   1.000
_cell.length_c   1.000
_cell.angle_alpha   90.00
_cell.angle_beta   90.00
_cell.angle_gamma   90.00
#
_symmetry.space_group_name_H-M   'P 1'
#
loop_
_entity.id
_entity.type
_entity.pdbx_description
1 polymer ?
#
loop_
_entity_poly.entity_id
_entity_poly.type
_entity_poly.pdbx_seq_one_letter_code
_entity_poly.pdbx_strand_id
1 'polypeptide(L)'
;MAHTRTLINSKWKRAQKIKKTGGMEMPGEDDVQGQAELWQLTLAFADTLTLKCAVELGIAHMIPSKARQLILSKIITSLQAPSPDIQCLSRVMRFLVKKRVFSVKVRQGEAYYGLTPLYIKKFQNIFKYTKN
;
A
#
# COMPACT_ATOMS: atom_id res chain seq x y z
N MET A 1 14.11 48.83 44.56
CA MET A 1 14.31 47.35 44.51
C MET A 1 13.05 46.53 44.12
N ALA A 2 11.83 47.10 44.04
CA ALA A 2 10.61 46.33 43.74
C ALA A 2 10.34 46.09 42.24
N HIS A 3 10.74 47.01 41.36
CA HIS A 3 10.43 46.98 39.93
C HIS A 3 11.05 45.78 39.18
N THR A 4 12.26 45.38 39.57
CA THR A 4 12.99 44.27 38.93
C THR A 4 12.38 42.91 39.26
N ARG A 5 11.81 42.72 40.46
CA ARG A 5 11.13 41.46 40.87
C ARG A 5 9.86 41.21 40.05
N THR A 6 9.09 42.27 39.74
CA THR A 6 7.87 42.18 38.93
C THR A 6 8.19 41.80 37.48
N LEU A 7 9.28 42.34 36.92
CA LEU A 7 9.74 42.00 35.59
C LEU A 7 10.23 40.55 35.50
N ILE A 8 10.93 40.06 36.52
CA ILE A 8 11.37 38.66 36.58
C ILE A 8 10.15 37.72 36.63
N ASN A 9 9.20 37.97 37.53
CA ASN A 9 7.99 37.12 37.66
C ASN A 9 7.13 37.11 36.39
N SER A 10 6.99 38.24 35.70
CA SER A 10 6.24 38.31 34.44
C SER A 10 6.96 37.60 33.29
N LYS A 11 8.30 37.66 33.23
CA LYS A 11 9.11 36.87 32.28
C LYS A 11 8.99 35.36 32.54
N TRP A 12 9.05 34.91 33.80
CA TRP A 12 8.88 33.50 34.15
C TRP A 12 7.48 32.98 33.78
N LYS A 13 6.42 33.75 34.07
CA LYS A 13 5.05 33.39 33.67
C LYS A 13 4.90 33.29 32.15
N ARG A 14 5.54 34.19 31.39
CA ARG A 14 5.52 34.17 29.92
C ARG A 14 6.29 32.96 29.37
N ALA A 15 7.44 32.62 29.95
CA ALA A 15 8.20 31.43 29.58
C ALA A 15 7.44 30.12 29.83
N GLN A 16 6.70 30.02 30.94
CA GLN A 16 5.81 28.89 31.21
C GLN A 16 4.64 28.81 30.21
N LYS A 17 4.07 29.95 29.84
CA LYS A 17 2.99 29.99 28.84
C LYS A 17 3.50 29.56 27.46
N ILE A 18 4.68 30.02 27.04
CA ILE A 18 5.32 29.62 25.77
C ILE A 18 5.60 28.11 25.76
N LYS A 19 6.12 27.54 26.86
CA LYS A 19 6.30 26.08 26.99
C LYS A 19 4.99 25.29 26.91
N LYS A 20 3.87 25.86 27.38
CA LYS A 20 2.56 25.21 27.35
C LYS A 20 1.88 25.25 25.97
N THR A 21 2.10 26.33 25.21
CA THR A 21 1.60 26.46 23.82
C THR A 21 2.49 25.82 22.76
N GLY A 22 3.73 25.46 23.11
CA GLY A 22 4.70 24.82 22.19
C GLY A 22 4.77 23.30 22.29
N GLY A 23 3.88 22.65 23.05
CA GLY A 23 3.75 21.21 23.03
C GLY A 23 3.09 20.80 21.72
N MET A 24 3.85 20.16 20.82
CA MET A 24 3.30 19.49 19.65
C MET A 24 2.37 18.41 20.19
N GLU A 25 1.06 18.66 20.17
CA GLU A 25 0.07 17.65 20.51
C GLU A 25 0.26 16.52 19.50
N MET A 26 0.86 15.43 19.98
CA MET A 26 0.91 14.19 19.22
C MET A 26 -0.53 13.81 18.91
N PRO A 27 -0.89 13.55 17.64
CA PRO A 27 -2.24 13.12 17.31
C PRO A 27 -2.63 11.98 18.24
N GLY A 28 -3.77 12.09 18.91
CA GLY A 28 -4.26 11.03 19.76
C GLY A 28 -4.42 9.75 18.95
N GLU A 29 -4.33 8.57 19.58
CA GLU A 29 -4.52 7.29 18.88
C GLU A 29 -5.85 7.27 18.10
N ASP A 30 -6.89 7.92 18.64
CA ASP A 30 -8.19 8.10 18.01
C ASP A 30 -8.14 8.93 16.69
N ASP A 31 -7.30 9.97 16.63
CA ASP A 31 -7.10 10.77 15.42
C ASP A 31 -6.38 9.98 14.33
N VAL A 32 -5.39 9.17 14.72
CA VAL A 32 -4.65 8.31 13.79
C VAL A 32 -5.56 7.23 13.22
N GLN A 33 -6.39 6.62 14.08
CA GLN A 33 -7.35 5.59 13.68
C GLN A 33 -8.44 6.17 12.77
N GLY A 34 -9.02 7.32 13.12
CA GLY A 34 -10.03 8.00 12.30
C GLY A 34 -9.49 8.39 10.91
N GLN A 35 -8.25 8.87 10.83
CA GLN A 35 -7.61 9.11 9.53
C GLN A 35 -7.39 7.83 8.74
N ALA A 36 -6.93 6.74 9.37
CA ALA A 36 -6.74 5.47 8.69
C ALA A 36 -8.05 4.92 8.09
N GLU A 37 -9.16 5.03 8.82
CA GLU A 37 -10.50 4.64 8.35
C GLU A 37 -10.98 5.49 7.16
N LEU A 38 -10.78 6.81 7.22
CA LEU A 38 -11.10 7.70 6.10
C LEU A 38 -10.29 7.35 4.84
N TRP A 39 -9.01 7.03 4.99
CA TRP A 39 -8.17 6.58 3.87
C TRP A 39 -8.62 5.24 3.31
N GLN A 40 -9.05 4.29 4.13
CA GLN A 40 -9.62 3.01 3.68
C GLN A 40 -10.87 3.23 2.83
N LEU A 41 -11.78 4.10 3.28
CA LEU A 41 -13.01 4.43 2.55
C LEU A 41 -12.69 5.14 1.23
N THR A 42 -11.83 6.14 1.28
CA THR A 42 -11.44 6.91 0.10
C THR A 42 -10.77 6.02 -0.95
N LEU A 43 -9.94 5.06 -0.53
CA LEU A 43 -9.22 4.16 -1.42
C LEU A 43 -9.92 2.82 -1.67
N ALA A 44 -11.18 2.66 -1.27
CA ALA A 44 -11.92 1.40 -1.45
C ALA A 44 -11.99 0.96 -2.92
N PHE A 45 -11.96 1.91 -3.86
CA PHE A 45 -11.94 1.63 -5.30
C PHE A 45 -10.63 1.02 -5.80
N ALA A 46 -9.52 1.20 -5.07
CA ALA A 46 -8.20 0.76 -5.50
C ALA A 46 -8.14 -0.77 -5.65
N ASP A 47 -8.92 -1.50 -4.86
CA ASP A 47 -9.01 -2.97 -4.93
C ASP A 47 -9.59 -3.42 -6.26
N THR A 48 -10.69 -2.79 -6.69
CA THR A 48 -11.35 -3.07 -7.96
C THR A 48 -10.46 -2.72 -9.13
N LEU A 49 -9.82 -1.54 -9.11
CA LEU A 49 -8.91 -1.12 -10.17
C LEU A 49 -7.69 -2.04 -10.27
N THR A 50 -7.13 -2.46 -9.13
CA THR A 50 -5.96 -3.34 -9.15
C THR A 50 -6.33 -4.75 -9.63
N LEU A 51 -7.51 -5.26 -9.26
CA LEU A 51 -8.00 -6.53 -9.78
C LEU A 51 -8.25 -6.44 -11.29
N LYS A 52 -8.84 -5.33 -11.77
CA LYS A 52 -9.03 -5.05 -13.19
C LYS A 52 -7.68 -5.02 -13.93
N CYS A 53 -6.68 -4.31 -13.40
CA CYS A 53 -5.33 -4.32 -13.97
C CYS A 53 -4.73 -5.73 -14.00
N ALA A 54 -4.88 -6.54 -12.95
CA ALA A 54 -4.36 -7.92 -12.98
C ALA A 54 -5.04 -8.79 -14.05
N VAL A 55 -6.32 -8.55 -14.34
CA VAL A 55 -7.06 -9.18 -15.45
C VAL A 55 -6.56 -8.67 -16.80
N GLU A 56 -6.52 -7.36 -17.00
CA GLU A 56 -6.14 -6.72 -18.27
C GLU A 56 -4.68 -6.97 -18.65
N LEU A 57 -3.78 -6.92 -17.68
CA LEU A 57 -2.37 -7.28 -17.86
C LEU A 57 -2.19 -8.79 -18.07
N GLY A 58 -3.25 -9.59 -17.83
CA GLY A 58 -3.22 -11.02 -18.08
C GLY A 58 -2.22 -11.79 -17.23
N ILE A 59 -1.73 -11.22 -16.13
CA ILE A 59 -0.65 -11.80 -15.33
C ILE A 59 -1.03 -13.20 -14.81
N ALA A 60 -2.33 -13.44 -14.60
CA ALA A 60 -2.86 -14.75 -14.25
C ALA A 60 -2.71 -15.81 -15.35
N HIS A 61 -2.86 -15.44 -16.64
CA HIS A 61 -2.64 -16.38 -17.76
C HIS A 61 -1.15 -16.64 -18.01
N MET A 62 -0.30 -15.69 -17.62
CA MET A 62 1.14 -15.78 -17.84
C MET A 62 1.80 -16.81 -16.91
N ILE A 63 1.21 -17.14 -15.75
CA ILE A 63 1.75 -18.15 -14.83
C ILE A 63 1.44 -19.54 -15.41
N PRO A 64 2.44 -20.27 -15.93
CA PRO A 64 2.21 -21.60 -16.46
C PRO A 64 1.72 -22.52 -15.34
N SER A 65 0.71 -23.34 -15.63
CA SER A 65 0.14 -24.32 -14.67
C SER A 65 1.19 -25.21 -14.01
N LYS A 66 2.30 -25.49 -14.72
CA LYS A 66 3.43 -26.29 -14.25
C LYS A 66 4.46 -25.51 -13.42
N ALA A 67 4.65 -24.21 -13.66
CA ALA A 67 5.72 -23.43 -13.04
C ALA A 67 5.33 -22.84 -11.67
N ARG A 68 4.03 -22.67 -11.39
CA ARG A 68 3.45 -22.11 -10.14
C ARG A 68 3.95 -20.71 -9.72
N GLN A 69 5.03 -20.19 -10.33
CA GLN A 69 5.71 -18.93 -10.00
C GLN A 69 6.30 -18.30 -11.27
N LEU A 70 6.43 -16.97 -11.27
CA LEU A 70 7.02 -16.13 -12.32
C LEU A 70 7.98 -15.10 -11.73
N ILE A 71 9.03 -14.77 -12.48
CA ILE A 71 9.98 -13.70 -12.12
C ILE A 71 9.52 -12.39 -12.79
N LEU A 72 9.80 -11.25 -12.16
CA LEU A 72 9.42 -9.92 -12.68
C LEU A 72 9.88 -9.68 -14.13
N SER A 73 11.11 -10.09 -14.47
CA SER A 73 11.65 -10.00 -15.83
C SER A 73 10.78 -10.74 -16.85
N LYS A 74 10.26 -11.92 -16.47
CA LYS A 74 9.37 -12.72 -17.32
C LYS A 74 8.04 -12.00 -17.55
N ILE A 75 7.48 -11.38 -16.50
CA ILE A 75 6.24 -10.58 -16.58
C ILE A 75 6.42 -9.38 -17.51
N ILE A 76 7.58 -8.72 -17.44
CA ILE A 76 7.92 -7.59 -18.32
C ILE A 76 7.98 -8.05 -19.78
N THR A 77 8.70 -9.16 -20.06
CA THR A 77 8.80 -9.69 -21.43
C THR A 77 7.46 -10.15 -21.99
N SER A 78 6.57 -10.70 -21.15
CA SER A 78 5.25 -11.14 -21.61
C SER A 78 4.26 -10.01 -21.83
N LEU A 79 4.50 -8.82 -21.25
CA LEU A 79 3.63 -7.66 -21.43
C LEU A 79 3.75 -7.06 -22.84
N GLN A 80 4.83 -7.37 -23.58
CA GLN A 80 5.09 -6.88 -24.95
C GLN A 80 4.92 -5.36 -25.13
N ALA A 81 5.11 -4.60 -24.05
CA ALA A 81 4.99 -3.16 -24.08
C ALA A 81 6.26 -2.53 -24.70
N PRO A 82 6.14 -1.45 -25.48
CA PRO A 82 7.29 -0.79 -26.11
C PRO A 82 8.26 -0.16 -25.11
N SER A 83 7.78 0.24 -23.92
CA SER A 83 8.60 0.73 -22.80
C SER A 83 7.87 0.50 -21.47
N PRO A 84 7.92 -0.73 -20.90
CA PRO A 84 7.26 -1.02 -19.64
C PRO A 84 7.95 -0.29 -18.48
N ASP A 85 7.19 0.51 -17.73
CA ASP A 85 7.67 1.10 -16.48
C ASP A 85 7.79 0.01 -15.40
N ILE A 86 9.03 -0.40 -15.16
CA ILE A 86 9.40 -1.44 -14.19
C ILE A 86 9.05 -1.02 -12.76
N GLN A 87 9.15 0.28 -12.44
CA GLN A 87 8.82 0.79 -11.11
C GLN A 87 7.32 0.77 -10.86
N CYS A 88 6.54 1.16 -11.88
CA CYS A 88 5.08 1.04 -11.84
C CYS A 88 4.66 -0.42 -11.67
N LEU A 89 5.20 -1.33 -12.50
CA LEU A 89 4.90 -2.76 -12.40
C LEU A 89 5.26 -3.33 -11.02
N SER A 90 6.43 -2.97 -10.47
CA SER A 90 6.85 -3.37 -9.12
C SER A 90 5.85 -2.92 -8.04
N ARG A 91 5.32 -1.70 -8.12
CA ARG A 91 4.30 -1.18 -7.20
C ARG A 91 2.98 -1.95 -7.34
N VAL A 92 2.54 -2.22 -8.57
CA VAL A 92 1.33 -3.01 -8.85
C VAL A 92 1.47 -4.43 -8.30
N MET A 93 2.58 -5.12 -8.58
CA MET A 93 2.83 -6.47 -8.05
C MET A 93 2.86 -6.49 -6.53
N ARG A 94 3.48 -5.50 -5.89
CA ARG A 94 3.49 -5.36 -4.42
C ARG A 94 2.09 -5.17 -3.86
N PHE A 95 1.26 -4.34 -4.48
CA PHE A 95 -0.13 -4.16 -4.08
C PHE A 95 -0.92 -5.46 -4.20
N LEU A 96 -0.77 -6.17 -5.32
CA LEU A 96 -1.46 -7.45 -5.54
C LEU A 96 -1.02 -8.54 -4.55
N VAL A 97 0.24 -8.53 -4.11
CA VAL A 97 0.72 -9.38 -3.01
C VAL A 97 0.05 -9.01 -1.68
N LYS A 98 -0.03 -7.71 -1.36
CA LYS A 98 -0.72 -7.24 -0.15
C LYS A 98 -2.19 -7.65 -0.14
N LYS A 99 -2.84 -7.65 -1.31
CA LYS A 99 -4.23 -8.12 -1.49
C LYS A 99 -4.37 -9.64 -1.60
N ARG A 100 -3.28 -10.39 -1.37
CA ARG A 100 -3.25 -11.86 -1.39
C ARG A 100 -3.72 -12.46 -2.73
N VAL A 101 -3.58 -11.71 -3.82
CA VAL A 101 -3.82 -12.20 -5.18
C VAL A 101 -2.59 -12.99 -5.66
N PHE A 102 -1.41 -12.46 -5.38
CA PHE A 102 -0.14 -13.17 -5.53
C PHE A 102 0.50 -13.42 -4.17
N SER A 103 1.38 -14.41 -4.14
CA SER A 103 2.40 -14.64 -3.13
C SER A 103 3.75 -14.27 -3.72
N VAL A 104 4.68 -13.77 -2.89
CA VAL A 104 6.05 -13.48 -3.31
C VAL A 104 7.02 -14.31 -2.49
N LYS A 105 8.05 -14.83 -3.16
CA LYS A 105 9.22 -15.46 -2.53
C LYS A 105 10.46 -14.80 -3.08
N VAL A 106 11.33 -14.31 -2.19
CA VAL A 106 12.61 -13.74 -2.61
C VAL A 106 13.67 -14.82 -2.54
N ARG A 107 14.40 -15.04 -3.63
CA ARG A 107 15.52 -15.99 -3.71
C ARG A 107 16.68 -15.32 -4.43
N GLN A 108 17.86 -15.30 -3.81
CA GLN A 108 19.07 -14.71 -4.40
C GLN A 108 18.87 -13.26 -4.91
N GLY A 109 18.04 -12.47 -4.22
CA GLY A 109 17.74 -11.08 -4.62
C GLY A 109 16.64 -10.94 -5.68
N GLU A 110 16.12 -12.02 -6.25
CA GLU A 110 15.03 -12.01 -7.21
C GLU A 110 13.67 -12.33 -6.57
N ALA A 111 12.63 -11.62 -7.01
CA ALA A 111 11.26 -11.83 -6.56
C ALA A 111 10.51 -12.79 -7.49
N TYR A 112 10.03 -13.90 -6.90
CA TYR A 112 9.23 -14.94 -7.53
C TYR A 112 7.78 -14.81 -7.10
N TYR A 113 6.89 -14.51 -8.05
CA TYR A 113 5.47 -14.28 -7.84
C TYR A 113 4.66 -15.51 -8.23
N GLY A 114 3.87 -16.05 -7.32
CA GLY A 114 2.95 -17.16 -7.58
C GLY A 114 1.50 -16.81 -7.25
N LEU A 115 0.53 -17.45 -7.89
CA LEU A 115 -0.89 -17.25 -7.54
C LEU A 115 -1.20 -17.83 -6.16
N THR A 116 -1.96 -17.11 -5.36
CA THR A 116 -2.42 -17.61 -4.06
C THR A 116 -3.60 -18.57 -4.26
N PRO A 117 -3.76 -19.64 -3.43
CA PRO A 117 -4.87 -20.58 -3.57
C PRO A 117 -6.27 -19.95 -3.49
N LEU A 118 -6.40 -18.85 -2.72
CA LEU A 118 -7.63 -18.06 -2.62
C LEU A 118 -8.04 -17.44 -3.96
N TYR A 119 -7.07 -16.98 -4.75
CA TYR A 119 -7.33 -16.42 -6.06
C TYR A 119 -7.81 -17.50 -7.02
N ILE A 120 -7.12 -18.65 -7.11
CA ILE A 120 -7.50 -19.74 -8.02
C ILE A 120 -8.96 -20.16 -7.83
N LYS A 121 -9.41 -20.34 -6.59
CA LYS A 121 -10.81 -20.71 -6.30
C LYS A 121 -11.80 -19.58 -6.61
N LYS A 122 -11.45 -18.32 -6.29
CA LYS A 122 -12.36 -17.17 -6.47
C LYS A 122 -12.46 -16.73 -7.93
N PHE A 123 -11.37 -16.81 -8.69
CA PHE A 123 -11.31 -16.48 -10.11
C PHE A 123 -12.04 -17.50 -10.97
N GLN A 124 -11.89 -18.81 -10.68
CA GLN A 124 -12.68 -19.84 -11.35
C GLN A 124 -14.18 -19.62 -11.17
N ASN A 125 -14.63 -19.17 -10.00
CA ASN A 125 -16.05 -18.84 -9.80
C ASN A 125 -16.49 -17.61 -10.58
N ILE A 126 -15.73 -16.51 -10.60
CA ILE A 126 -16.13 -15.27 -11.30
C ILE A 126 -16.20 -15.48 -12.83
N PHE A 127 -15.24 -16.19 -13.42
CA PHE A 127 -15.23 -16.45 -14.87
C PHE A 127 -16.20 -17.56 -15.30
N LYS A 128 -16.66 -18.41 -14.38
CA LYS A 128 -17.70 -19.41 -14.67
C LYS A 128 -19.08 -18.77 -14.88
N TYR A 129 -19.33 -17.57 -14.34
CA TYR A 129 -20.59 -16.82 -14.50
C TYR A 129 -20.58 -15.79 -15.63
N THR A 130 -19.45 -15.57 -16.31
CA THR A 130 -19.34 -14.62 -17.45
C THR A 130 -19.33 -15.31 -18.81
N LYS A 131 -19.39 -16.65 -18.86
CA LYS A 131 -19.84 -17.42 -20.03
C LYS A 131 -21.31 -17.82 -19.82
N ASN A 132 -22.21 -16.86 -19.99
CA ASN A 132 -23.62 -17.09 -20.34
C ASN A 132 -24.05 -15.93 -21.22
#